data_AF-A0A496XS67-F1
#
_entry.id   AF-A0A496XS67-F1
#
_cell.length_a   1.000
_cell.length_b   1.000
_cell.length_c   1.000
_cell.angle_alpha   90.00
_cell.angle_beta   90.00
_cell.angle_gamma   90.00
#
_symmetry.space_group_name_H-M   'P 1'
#
loop_
_entity.id
_entity.type
_entity.pdbx_description
1 polymer ?
#
loop_
_entity_poly.entity_id
_entity_poly.type
_entity_poly.pdbx_seq_one_letter_code
_entity_poly.pdbx_strand_id
1 'polypeptide(L)'
;MNQITIETIPTKTQLFEDALRACLFSIDAIKEKTNEALQSFHKSQFEKFDKQILEILETLDAFVRLSSVIKNSLRENYHFSLKDLSPFIKLQFNILNILKKIAKARKSNDLILLLDLFEYELGNNLKKFKIEVLPAFARALNDNPTLIN
;
A
#
# COMPACT_ATOMS: atom_id res chain seq x y z
N MET A 1 20.68 -32.34 23.73
CA MET A 1 19.31 -32.52 23.19
C MET A 1 18.90 -31.22 22.54
N ASN A 2 18.92 -31.15 21.21
CA ASN A 2 18.44 -29.98 20.49
C ASN A 2 16.91 -30.00 20.51
N GLN A 3 16.30 -29.05 21.23
CA GLN A 3 14.88 -28.80 21.09
C GLN A 3 14.64 -28.18 19.71
N ILE A 4 14.06 -28.97 18.82
CA ILE A 4 13.53 -28.47 17.56
C ILE A 4 12.27 -27.71 17.95
N THR A 5 12.34 -26.38 17.95
CA THR A 5 11.17 -25.52 18.02
C THR A 5 10.39 -25.75 16.74
N ILE A 6 9.28 -26.50 16.83
CA ILE A 6 8.34 -26.64 15.72
C ILE A 6 7.63 -25.29 15.61
N GLU A 7 8.07 -24.45 14.67
CA GLU A 7 7.32 -23.25 14.30
C GLU A 7 5.93 -23.68 13.87
N THR A 8 4.93 -23.25 14.62
CA THR A 8 3.53 -23.53 14.31
C THR A 8 3.20 -22.88 12.97
N ILE A 9 2.75 -23.70 12.02
CA ILE A 9 2.32 -23.21 10.71
C ILE A 9 1.16 -22.23 10.95
N PRO A 10 1.28 -20.94 10.60
CA PRO A 10 0.24 -19.96 10.86
C PRO A 10 -1.04 -20.37 10.14
N THR A 11 -2.17 -20.24 10.84
CA THR A 11 -3.48 -20.51 10.23
C THR A 11 -3.73 -19.54 9.09
N LYS A 12 -4.61 -19.91 8.14
CA LYS A 12 -4.96 -19.05 7.00
C LYS A 12 -5.30 -17.63 7.49
N THR A 13 -6.19 -17.52 8.47
CA THR A 13 -6.63 -16.25 9.08
C THR A 13 -5.47 -15.39 9.58
N GLN A 14 -4.46 -15.99 10.22
CA GLN A 14 -3.27 -15.29 10.71
C GLN A 14 -2.43 -14.72 9.56
N LEU A 15 -2.21 -15.49 8.50
CA LEU A 15 -1.51 -15.02 7.30
C LEU A 15 -2.24 -13.85 6.62
N PHE A 16 -3.58 -13.85 6.67
CA PHE A 16 -4.36 -12.74 6.13
C PHE A 16 -4.23 -11.47 6.97
N GLU A 17 -4.32 -11.58 8.29
CA GLU A 17 -4.11 -10.44 9.19
C GLU A 17 -2.71 -9.85 9.03
N ASP A 18 -1.69 -10.68 8.93
CA ASP A 18 -0.31 -10.24 8.75
C ASP A 18 -0.11 -9.54 7.39
N ALA A 19 -0.74 -10.04 6.33
CA ALA A 19 -0.68 -9.40 5.02
C ALA A 19 -1.39 -8.03 5.03
N LEU A 20 -2.54 -7.91 5.72
CA LEU A 20 -3.22 -6.62 5.92
C LEU A 20 -2.37 -5.65 6.72
N ARG A 21 -1.76 -6.11 7.81
CA ARG A 21 -0.83 -5.29 8.62
C ARG A 21 0.35 -4.81 7.78
N ALA A 22 0.97 -5.69 6.99
CA ALA A 22 2.06 -5.32 6.08
C ALA A 22 1.63 -4.25 5.07
N CYS A 23 0.39 -4.33 4.56
CA CYS A 23 -0.17 -3.34 3.65
C CYS A 23 -0.36 -1.98 4.34
N LEU A 24 -0.85 -1.98 5.58
CA LEU A 24 -1.00 -0.76 6.39
C LEU A 24 0.35 -0.12 6.73
N PHE A 25 1.32 -0.92 7.16
CA PHE A 25 2.67 -0.44 7.43
C PHE A 25 3.31 0.17 6.17
N SER A 26 3.11 -0.45 5.01
CA SER A 26 3.60 0.09 3.74
C SER A 26 2.99 1.46 3.43
N ILE A 27 1.69 1.66 3.72
CA ILE A 27 1.01 2.95 3.51
C ILE A 27 1.59 4.04 4.42
N ASP A 28 1.82 3.72 5.69
CA ASP A 28 2.39 4.67 6.63
C ASP A 28 3.83 5.01 6.26
N ALA A 29 4.63 4.02 5.83
CA ALA A 29 5.99 4.24 5.33
C ALA A 29 6.01 5.14 4.09
N ILE A 30 5.10 4.93 3.12
CA ILE A 30 4.99 5.80 1.93
C ILE A 30 4.67 7.23 2.36
N LYS A 31 3.72 7.40 3.29
CA LYS A 31 3.31 8.72 3.77
C LYS A 31 4.46 9.45 4.48
N GLU A 32 5.19 8.74 5.34
CA GLU A 32 6.35 9.28 6.04
C GLU A 32 7.43 9.73 5.05
N LYS A 33 7.85 8.85 4.14
CA LYS A 33 8.84 9.18 3.09
C LYS A 33 8.40 10.36 2.23
N THR A 34 7.12 10.44 1.89
CA THR A 34 6.56 11.57 1.13
C THR A 34 6.69 12.88 1.91
N ASN A 35 6.38 12.88 3.21
CA ASN A 35 6.54 14.06 4.06
C ASN A 35 8.01 14.47 4.17
N GLU A 36 8.94 13.51 4.31
CA GLU A 36 10.37 13.79 4.36
C GLU A 36 10.88 14.40 3.06
N ALA A 37 10.39 13.92 1.90
CA ALA A 37 10.73 14.47 0.60
C ALA A 37 10.27 15.94 0.49
N LEU A 38 9.01 16.21 0.84
CA LEU A 38 8.46 17.57 0.85
C LEU A 38 9.27 18.50 1.77
N GLN A 39 9.66 18.04 2.96
CA GLN A 39 10.53 18.81 3.84
C GLN A 39 11.90 19.11 3.24
N SER A 40 12.54 18.14 2.57
CA SER A 40 13.80 18.37 1.88
C SER A 40 13.65 19.39 0.75
N PHE A 41 12.52 19.35 0.02
CA PHE A 41 12.20 20.36 -1.00
C PHE A 41 12.07 21.77 -0.38
N HIS A 42 11.29 21.94 0.69
CA HIS A 42 11.12 23.25 1.35
C HIS A 42 12.41 23.79 1.96
N LYS A 43 13.38 22.92 2.28
CA LYS A 43 14.73 23.29 2.75
C LYS A 43 15.73 23.48 1.60
N SER A 44 15.28 23.47 0.35
CA SER A 44 16.11 23.57 -0.86
C SER A 44 17.18 22.47 -0.98
N GLN A 45 16.96 21.31 -0.35
CA GLN A 45 17.86 20.15 -0.39
C GLN A 45 17.55 19.27 -1.61
N PHE A 46 17.70 19.80 -2.82
CA PHE A 46 17.20 19.17 -4.04
C PHE A 46 17.83 17.82 -4.39
N GLU A 47 19.12 17.62 -4.11
CA GLU A 47 19.76 16.31 -4.34
C GLU A 47 19.18 15.23 -3.40
N LYS A 48 18.92 15.60 -2.14
CA LYS A 48 18.28 14.72 -1.17
C LYS A 48 16.82 14.45 -1.56
N PHE A 49 16.10 15.48 -2.00
CA PHE A 49 14.74 15.35 -2.51
C PHE A 49 14.66 14.34 -3.67
N ASP A 50 15.57 14.44 -4.66
CA ASP A 50 15.59 13.52 -5.79
C ASP A 50 15.85 12.06 -5.36
N LYS A 51 16.78 11.84 -4.42
CA LYS A 51 17.01 10.51 -3.82
C LYS A 51 15.77 9.98 -3.12
N GLN A 52 15.08 10.82 -2.34
CA GLN A 52 13.86 10.43 -1.64
C GLN A 52 12.70 10.10 -2.60
N ILE A 53 12.62 10.77 -3.76
CA ILE A 53 11.63 10.41 -4.78
C ILE A 53 11.84 8.97 -5.28
N LEU A 54 13.09 8.55 -5.48
CA LEU A 54 13.41 7.18 -5.88
C LEU A 54 12.95 6.17 -4.82
N GLU A 55 13.23 6.43 -3.55
CA GLU A 55 12.77 5.57 -2.45
C GLU A 55 11.25 5.49 -2.37
N ILE A 56 10.54 6.59 -2.61
CA ILE A 56 9.07 6.63 -2.66
C ILE A 56 8.57 5.76 -3.82
N LEU A 57 9.17 5.86 -5.01
CA LEU A 57 8.81 5.04 -6.17
C LEU A 57 9.01 3.54 -5.91
N GLU A 58 10.13 3.15 -5.30
CA GLU A 58 10.41 1.77 -4.93
C GLU A 58 9.41 1.24 -3.89
N THR A 59 9.09 2.05 -2.87
CA THR A 59 8.14 1.69 -1.82
C THR A 59 6.71 1.54 -2.40
N LEU A 60 6.31 2.43 -3.30
CA LEU A 60 5.02 2.36 -4.00
C LEU A 60 4.92 1.12 -4.88
N ASP A 61 5.98 0.79 -5.61
CA ASP A 61 6.05 -0.41 -6.45
C ASP A 61 5.95 -1.69 -5.60
N ALA A 62 6.67 -1.74 -4.48
CA ALA A 62 6.56 -2.82 -3.51
C ALA A 62 5.13 -2.95 -2.95
N PHE A 63 4.48 -1.84 -2.62
CA PHE A 63 3.08 -1.81 -2.19
C PHE A 63 2.12 -2.35 -3.26
N VAL A 64 2.31 -1.99 -4.54
CA VAL A 64 1.47 -2.50 -5.65
C VAL A 64 1.63 -4.01 -5.82
N ARG A 65 2.84 -4.54 -5.66
CA ARG A 65 3.10 -5.99 -5.67
C ARG A 65 2.41 -6.68 -4.49
N LEU A 66 2.63 -6.18 -3.26
CA LEU A 66 2.03 -6.75 -2.05
C LEU A 66 0.50 -6.74 -2.12
N SER A 67 -0.08 -5.63 -2.55
CA SER A 67 -1.55 -5.53 -2.73
C SER A 67 -2.08 -6.52 -3.76
N SER A 68 -1.33 -6.80 -4.84
CA SER A 68 -1.71 -7.84 -5.81
C SER A 68 -1.75 -9.24 -5.19
N VAL A 69 -0.75 -9.57 -4.36
CA VAL A 69 -0.68 -10.85 -3.64
C VAL A 69 -1.86 -10.98 -2.68
N ILE A 70 -2.16 -9.93 -1.91
CA ILE A 70 -3.30 -9.90 -0.98
C ILE A 70 -4.62 -10.13 -1.72
N LYS A 71 -4.86 -9.39 -2.81
CA LYS A 71 -6.06 -9.55 -3.64
C LYS A 71 -6.23 -10.97 -4.15
N ASN A 72 -5.17 -11.58 -4.66
CA ASN A 72 -5.24 -12.94 -5.18
C ASN A 72 -5.54 -13.93 -4.05
N SER A 73 -4.86 -13.80 -2.90
CA SER A 73 -5.12 -14.62 -1.72
C SER A 73 -6.57 -14.47 -1.22
N LEU A 74 -7.10 -13.25 -1.17
CA LEU A 74 -8.50 -12.99 -0.81
C LEU A 74 -9.50 -13.70 -1.72
N ARG A 75 -9.22 -13.73 -3.02
CA ARG A 75 -10.09 -14.40 -3.99
C ARG A 75 -9.99 -15.92 -3.91
N GLU A 76 -8.77 -16.45 -3.78
CA GLU A 76 -8.49 -17.89 -3.86
C GLU A 76 -8.73 -18.62 -2.54
N ASN A 77 -8.38 -18.00 -1.41
CA ASN A 77 -8.44 -18.63 -0.09
C ASN A 77 -9.65 -18.21 0.74
N TYR A 78 -10.24 -17.04 0.44
CA TYR A 78 -11.34 -16.45 1.23
C TYR A 78 -12.63 -16.24 0.43
N HIS A 79 -12.65 -16.65 -0.85
CA HIS A 79 -13.81 -16.56 -1.74
C HIS A 79 -14.41 -15.16 -1.88
N PHE A 80 -13.61 -14.11 -1.70
CA PHE A 80 -14.09 -12.74 -1.91
C PHE A 80 -14.55 -12.56 -3.36
N SER A 81 -15.74 -11.98 -3.53
CA SER A 81 -16.24 -11.63 -4.85
C SER A 81 -15.51 -10.41 -5.40
N LEU A 82 -15.63 -10.19 -6.72
CA LEU A 82 -15.12 -8.96 -7.34
C LEU A 82 -15.78 -7.69 -6.77
N LYS A 83 -17.01 -7.79 -6.27
CA LYS A 83 -17.71 -6.67 -5.63
C LYS A 83 -17.06 -6.30 -4.30
N ASP A 84 -16.67 -7.30 -3.51
CA ASP A 84 -16.00 -7.10 -2.21
C ASP A 84 -14.59 -6.49 -2.40
N LEU A 85 -13.90 -6.91 -3.46
CA LEU A 85 -12.57 -6.41 -3.81
C LEU A 85 -12.59 -5.09 -4.58
N SER A 86 -13.75 -4.62 -5.05
CA SER A 86 -13.84 -3.46 -5.93
C SER A 86 -13.18 -2.18 -5.36
N PRO A 87 -13.42 -1.79 -4.08
CA PRO A 87 -12.75 -0.63 -3.49
C PRO A 87 -11.23 -0.79 -3.45
N PHE A 88 -10.75 -1.98 -3.11
CA PHE A 88 -9.33 -2.31 -3.06
C PHE A 88 -8.67 -2.22 -4.44
N ILE A 89 -9.29 -2.82 -5.45
CA ILE A 89 -8.81 -2.81 -6.84
C ILE A 89 -8.76 -1.38 -7.38
N LYS A 90 -9.79 -0.57 -7.12
CA LYS A 90 -9.84 0.83 -7.56
C LYS A 90 -8.70 1.65 -6.96
N LEU A 91 -8.43 1.47 -5.67
CA LEU A 91 -7.30 2.11 -5.00
C LEU A 91 -5.96 1.65 -5.53
N GLN A 92 -5.78 0.34 -5.73
CA GLN A 92 -4.56 -0.22 -6.33
C GLN A 92 -4.28 0.42 -7.69
N PHE A 93 -5.31 0.55 -8.54
CA PHE A 93 -5.19 1.18 -9.84
C PHE A 93 -4.84 2.67 -9.75
N ASN A 94 -5.45 3.40 -8.82
CA ASN A 94 -5.12 4.81 -8.58
C ASN A 94 -3.66 5.00 -8.16
N ILE A 95 -3.18 4.18 -7.23
CA ILE A 95 -1.78 4.22 -6.78
C ILE A 95 -0.81 3.91 -7.92
N LEU A 96 -1.12 2.91 -8.76
CA LEU A 96 -0.32 2.61 -9.95
C LEU A 96 -0.28 3.80 -10.93
N ASN A 97 -1.39 4.49 -11.13
CA ASN A 97 -1.42 5.69 -11.98
C ASN A 97 -0.60 6.83 -11.38
N ILE A 98 -0.66 7.05 -10.06
CA ILE A 98 0.15 8.05 -9.36
C ILE A 98 1.64 7.72 -9.51
N LEU A 99 2.04 6.46 -9.31
CA LEU A 99 3.43 6.02 -9.54
C LEU A 99 3.91 6.36 -10.94
N LYS A 100 3.08 6.10 -11.98
CA LYS A 100 3.42 6.46 -13.37
C LYS A 100 3.56 7.97 -13.56
N LYS A 101 2.66 8.76 -12.96
CA LYS A 101 2.72 10.23 -13.02
C LYS A 101 3.98 10.77 -12.34
N ILE A 102 4.34 10.26 -11.16
CA ILE A 102 5.57 10.64 -10.44
C ILE A 102 6.80 10.33 -11.29
N ALA A 103 6.89 9.10 -11.82
CA ALA A 103 8.01 8.68 -12.65
C ALA A 103 8.16 9.57 -13.91
N LYS A 104 7.03 9.92 -14.55
CA LYS A 104 7.02 10.81 -15.71
C LYS A 104 7.44 12.24 -15.32
N ALA A 105 6.85 12.80 -14.27
CA ALA A 105 7.13 14.15 -13.79
C ALA A 105 8.59 14.32 -13.39
N ARG A 106 9.16 13.33 -12.69
CA ARG A 106 10.60 13.28 -12.39
C ARG A 106 11.46 13.28 -13.66
N LYS A 107 11.14 12.41 -14.63
CA LYS A 107 11.91 12.34 -15.89
C LYS A 107 11.89 13.66 -16.67
N SER A 108 10.80 14.44 -16.57
CA SER A 108 10.67 15.75 -17.20
C SER A 108 11.07 16.93 -16.30
N ASN A 109 11.57 16.68 -15.08
CA ASN A 109 11.84 17.71 -14.06
C ASN A 109 10.66 18.65 -13.77
N ASP A 110 9.43 18.13 -13.87
CA ASP A 110 8.21 18.88 -13.57
C ASP A 110 7.98 18.87 -12.05
N LEU A 111 8.68 19.79 -11.37
CA LEU A 111 8.66 19.91 -9.91
C LEU A 111 7.29 20.29 -9.36
N ILE A 112 6.55 21.16 -10.06
CA ILE A 112 5.22 21.58 -9.64
C ILE A 112 4.29 20.37 -9.60
N LEU A 113 4.27 19.58 -10.68
CA LEU A 113 3.47 18.37 -10.72
C LEU A 113 3.90 17.34 -9.66
N LEU A 114 5.21 17.20 -9.38
CA LEU A 114 5.67 16.30 -8.31
C LEU A 114 5.13 16.70 -6.93
N LEU A 115 5.15 17.99 -6.61
CA LEU A 115 4.61 18.50 -5.35
C LEU A 115 3.11 18.26 -5.27
N ASP A 116 2.36 18.57 -6.33
CA ASP A 116 0.91 18.33 -6.37
C ASP A 116 0.57 16.85 -6.18
N LEU A 117 1.35 15.97 -6.81
CA LEU A 117 1.20 14.52 -6.68
C LEU A 117 1.45 14.05 -5.25
N PHE A 118 2.48 14.58 -4.58
CA PHE A 118 2.82 14.19 -3.22
C PHE A 118 1.87 14.76 -2.17
N GLU A 119 1.60 16.06 -2.22
CA GLU A 119 0.77 16.77 -1.23
C GLU A 119 -0.70 16.35 -1.31
N TYR A 120 -1.23 16.23 -2.53
CA TYR A 120 -2.67 16.06 -2.73
C TYR A 120 -3.04 14.67 -3.26
N GLU A 121 -2.53 14.25 -4.42
CA GLU A 121 -3.02 13.00 -5.03
C GLU A 121 -2.65 11.77 -4.19
N LEU A 122 -1.38 11.60 -3.87
CA LEU A 122 -0.87 10.45 -3.13
C LEU A 122 -1.40 10.45 -1.71
N GLY A 123 -1.24 11.56 -0.97
CA GLY A 123 -1.73 11.69 0.40
C GLY A 123 -3.22 11.37 0.54
N ASN A 124 -4.06 11.82 -0.40
CA ASN A 124 -5.49 11.52 -0.36
C ASN A 124 -5.81 10.05 -0.70
N ASN A 125 -5.13 9.44 -1.66
CA ASN A 125 -5.36 8.02 -1.98
C ASN A 125 -4.89 7.10 -0.83
N LEU A 126 -3.78 7.42 -0.16
CA LEU A 126 -3.33 6.68 1.02
C LEU A 126 -4.33 6.77 2.18
N LYS A 127 -4.95 7.94 2.40
CA LYS A 127 -6.03 8.11 3.40
C LYS A 127 -7.27 7.29 3.03
N LYS A 128 -7.71 7.36 1.76
CA LYS A 128 -8.85 6.58 1.26
C LYS A 128 -8.64 5.09 1.43
N PHE A 129 -7.42 4.60 1.29
CA PHE A 129 -7.14 3.19 1.55
C PHE A 129 -7.55 2.78 2.96
N LYS A 130 -7.12 3.51 3.99
CA LYS A 130 -7.48 3.19 5.38
C LYS A 130 -9.00 3.24 5.61
N ILE A 131 -9.70 4.15 4.94
CA ILE A 131 -11.15 4.38 5.14
C ILE A 131 -12.01 3.41 4.34
N GLU A 132 -11.60 3.02 3.13
CA GLU A 132 -12.44 2.23 2.21
C GLU A 132 -12.10 0.74 2.25
N VAL A 133 -10.82 0.39 2.42
CA VAL A 133 -10.35 -1.00 2.33
C VAL A 133 -10.55 -1.74 3.65
N LEU A 134 -10.15 -1.14 4.78
CA LEU A 134 -10.26 -1.82 6.08
C LEU A 134 -11.72 -2.18 6.42
N PRO A 135 -12.71 -1.29 6.24
CA PRO A 135 -14.10 -1.67 6.51
C PRO A 135 -14.64 -2.69 5.51
N ALA A 136 -14.17 -2.68 4.25
CA ALA A 136 -14.59 -3.69 3.27
C ALA A 136 -14.10 -5.09 3.67
N PHE A 137 -12.86 -5.20 4.15
CA PHE A 137 -12.31 -6.46 4.65
C PHE A 137 -12.94 -6.89 5.96
N ALA A 138 -13.17 -5.97 6.90
CA ALA A 138 -13.85 -6.27 8.15
C ALA A 138 -15.30 -6.77 7.93
N ARG A 139 -16.05 -6.14 7.02
CA ARG A 139 -17.39 -6.63 6.63
C ARG A 139 -17.33 -8.02 6.03
N ALA A 140 -16.44 -8.23 5.07
CA ALA A 140 -16.36 -9.52 4.39
C ALA A 140 -15.87 -10.67 5.30
N LEU A 141 -15.08 -10.37 6.34
CA LEU A 141 -14.76 -11.35 7.41
C LEU A 141 -15.97 -11.64 8.32
N ASN A 142 -16.74 -10.62 8.70
CA ASN A 142 -17.92 -10.79 9.56
C ASN A 142 -19.10 -11.46 8.84
N ASP A 143 -19.26 -11.19 7.54
CA ASP A 143 -20.35 -11.73 6.71
C ASP A 143 -20.06 -13.17 6.24
N ASN A 144 -18.82 -13.66 6.38
CA ASN A 144 -18.42 -15.05 6.11
C ASN A 144 -17.84 -15.72 7.38
N PRO A 145 -18.69 -16.22 8.29
CA PRO A 145 -18.26 -16.84 9.55
C PRO A 145 -17.41 -18.12 9.37
N THR A 146 -17.41 -18.72 8.17
CA THR A 146 -16.53 -19.84 7.80
C THR A 146 -15.05 -19.46 7.66
N LEU A 147 -14.70 -18.16 7.67
CA LEU A 147 -13.32 -17.66 7.65
C LEU A 147 -12.72 -17.46 9.07
N ILE A 148 -13.55 -17.60 10.11
CA ILE A 148 -13.19 -17.41 11.53
C ILE A 148 -12.94 -18.75 12.24
N ASN A 149 -13.15 -19.90 11.58
CA ASN A 149 -12.95 -21.24 12.14
C ASN A 149 -11.69 -21.93 11.63
#